data_AF-A0A8I2IPE7-F1
#
_entry.id   AF-A0A8I2IPE7-F1
#
_cell.length_a   1.000
_cell.length_b   1.000
_cell.length_c   1.000
_cell.angle_alpha   90.00
_cell.angle_beta   90.00
_cell.angle_gamma   90.00
#
_symmetry.space_group_name_H-M   'P 1'
#
loop_
_entity.id
_entity.type
_entity.pdbx_description
1 polymer ?
#
loop_
_entity_poly.entity_id
_entity_poly.type
_entity_poly.pdbx_seq_one_letter_code
_entity_poly.pdbx_strand_id
1 'polypeptide(L)'
;MNIKKLFAVKKPCANCPFRTTGGIPLTEGRLDDIKRTLLSSDQEVFFCHKTTYQGGAEDREEGQYQSSGRESYCMGAMAWLYANNQLNLTTRLGLLLGNVAIDELEVATKVINTTAP
;
A
#
# COMPACT_ATOMS: atom_id res chain seq x y z
N MET A 1 17.08 -4.05 -9.94
CA MET A 1 15.75 -3.88 -9.31
C MET A 1 14.81 -4.95 -9.85
N ASN A 2 14.19 -5.77 -8.98
CA ASN A 2 13.25 -6.82 -9.43
C ASN A 2 11.82 -6.27 -9.36
N ILE A 3 11.28 -5.83 -10.50
CA ILE A 3 9.96 -5.20 -10.57
C ILE A 3 8.83 -6.11 -10.09
N LYS A 4 8.91 -7.42 -10.36
CA LYS A 4 7.91 -8.40 -9.90
C LYS A 4 7.83 -8.43 -8.36
N LYS A 5 8.96 -8.23 -7.68
CA LYS A 5 9.03 -8.18 -6.22
C LYS A 5 8.30 -6.97 -5.64
N LEU A 6 8.34 -5.82 -6.33
CA LEU A 6 7.61 -4.62 -5.90
C LEU A 6 6.09 -4.85 -5.89
N PHE A 7 5.57 -5.73 -6.75
CA PHE A 7 4.15 -6.05 -6.84
C PHE A 7 3.79 -7.42 -6.25
N ALA A 8 4.64 -7.99 -5.38
CA ALA A 8 4.42 -9.34 -4.85
C ALA A 8 3.23 -9.45 -3.87
N VAL A 9 2.78 -8.33 -3.30
CA VAL A 9 1.63 -8.30 -2.38
C VAL A 9 0.34 -8.15 -3.18
N LYS A 10 -0.41 -9.26 -3.32
CA LYS A 10 -1.62 -9.33 -4.15
C LYS A 10 -2.95 -9.16 -3.41
N LYS A 11 -2.91 -9.06 -2.09
CA LYS A 11 -4.08 -8.86 -1.22
C LYS A 11 -3.71 -7.96 -0.05
N PRO A 12 -4.64 -7.16 0.49
CA PRO A 12 -4.40 -6.48 1.76
C PRO A 12 -3.97 -7.50 2.82
N CYS A 13 -2.85 -7.25 3.49
CA CYS A 13 -2.36 -8.16 4.53
C CYS A 13 -3.32 -8.17 5.73
N ALA A 14 -3.19 -9.21 6.58
CA ALA A 14 -4.10 -9.44 7.71
C ALA A 14 -4.29 -8.20 8.58
N ASN A 15 -3.20 -7.49 8.87
CA ASN A 15 -3.14 -6.30 9.70
C ASN A 15 -2.97 -5.00 8.87
N CYS A 16 -3.45 -4.96 7.63
CA CYS A 16 -3.34 -3.78 6.77
C CYS A 16 -4.13 -2.58 7.36
N PRO A 17 -3.52 -1.38 7.44
CA PRO A 17 -4.18 -0.19 7.99
C PRO A 17 -5.40 0.26 7.16
N PHE A 18 -5.49 -0.15 5.90
CA PHE A 18 -6.64 0.16 5.05
C PHE A 18 -7.83 -0.76 5.30
N ARG A 19 -7.68 -1.90 6.00
CA ARG A 19 -8.80 -2.84 6.20
C ARG A 19 -9.89 -2.22 7.06
N THR A 20 -11.15 -2.49 6.72
CA THR A 20 -12.30 -2.12 7.56
C THR A 20 -12.33 -2.90 8.88
N THR A 21 -11.76 -4.10 8.91
CA THR A 21 -11.71 -4.98 10.08
C THR A 21 -10.34 -5.65 10.22
N GLY A 22 -9.84 -5.76 11.45
CA GLY A 22 -8.59 -6.47 11.78
C GLY A 22 -7.30 -5.76 11.35
N GLY A 23 -7.36 -4.52 10.88
CA GLY A 23 -6.18 -3.69 10.60
C GLY A 23 -5.40 -3.34 11.86
N ILE A 24 -4.13 -2.97 11.72
CA ILE A 24 -3.39 -2.36 12.83
C ILE A 24 -4.09 -1.08 13.31
N PRO A 25 -4.15 -0.84 14.63
CA PRO A 25 -4.62 0.44 15.14
C PRO A 25 -3.65 1.54 14.70
N LEU A 26 -4.21 2.61 14.15
CA LEU A 26 -3.48 3.83 13.84
C LEU A 26 -3.95 4.93 14.79
N THR A 27 -3.07 5.90 15.08
CA THR A 27 -3.47 7.13 15.75
C THR A 27 -4.54 7.85 14.92
N GLU A 28 -5.41 8.59 15.59
CA GLU A 28 -6.47 9.35 14.92
C GLU A 28 -5.90 10.25 13.80
N GLY A 29 -6.60 10.31 12.66
CA GLY A 29 -6.17 11.07 11.47
C GLY A 29 -5.03 10.47 10.66
N ARG A 30 -4.29 9.48 11.18
CA ARG A 30 -3.10 8.95 10.50
C ARG A 30 -3.41 8.22 9.19
N LEU A 31 -4.53 7.48 9.12
CA LEU A 31 -4.95 6.85 7.88
C LEU A 31 -5.28 7.90 6.81
N ASP A 32 -5.93 8.99 7.21
CA ASP A 32 -6.30 10.07 6.30
C ASP A 32 -5.08 10.87 5.85
N ASP A 33 -4.05 11.03 6.69
CA ASP A 33 -2.76 11.56 6.26
C ASP A 33 -2.11 10.70 5.18
N ILE A 34 -2.10 9.38 5.36
CA ILE A 34 -1.56 8.45 4.35
C ILE A 34 -2.32 8.61 3.03
N LYS A 35 -3.65 8.69 3.07
CA LYS A 35 -4.50 8.92 1.89
C LYS A 35 -4.17 10.27 1.24
N ARG A 36 -4.07 11.36 2.02
CA ARG A 36 -3.69 12.69 1.51
C ARG A 36 -2.32 12.69 0.85
N THR A 37 -1.33 12.02 1.43
CA THR A 37 0.00 11.87 0.82
C THR A 37 -0.10 11.13 -0.52
N LEU A 38 -0.82 10.02 -0.57
CA LEU A 38 -1.02 9.27 -1.82
C LEU A 38 -1.68 10.11 -2.94
N LEU A 39 -2.52 11.09 -2.57
CA LEU A 39 -3.13 12.02 -3.52
C LEU A 39 -2.26 13.21 -3.88
N SER A 40 -1.23 13.52 -3.08
CA SER A 40 -0.43 14.73 -3.25
C SER A 40 0.47 14.70 -4.49
N SER A 41 0.83 13.51 -4.97
CA SER A 41 1.61 13.33 -6.19
C SER A 41 1.41 11.94 -6.76
N ASP A 42 1.42 11.86 -8.09
CA ASP A 42 1.27 10.62 -8.87
C ASP A 42 2.47 9.65 -8.69
N GLN A 43 3.55 10.11 -8.08
CA GLN A 43 4.72 9.28 -7.74
C GLN A 43 4.65 8.70 -6.33
N GLU A 44 3.69 9.13 -5.51
CA GLU A 44 3.58 8.70 -4.11
C GLU A 44 3.13 7.26 -4.03
N VAL A 45 3.84 6.48 -3.22
CA VAL A 45 3.58 5.05 -3.00
C VAL A 45 3.53 4.77 -1.52
N PHE A 46 2.74 3.76 -1.15
CA PHE A 46 2.75 3.22 0.20
C PHE A 46 3.33 1.81 0.19
N PHE A 47 4.41 1.60 0.91
CA PHE A 47 5.01 0.27 1.05
C PHE A 47 4.23 -0.58 2.05
N CYS A 48 4.13 -1.87 1.76
CA CYS A 48 3.47 -2.81 2.65
C CYS A 48 4.29 -2.97 3.92
N HIS A 49 3.72 -2.60 5.06
CA HIS A 49 4.38 -2.69 6.35
C HIS A 49 4.87 -4.10 6.66
N LYS A 50 4.15 -5.15 6.22
CA LYS A 50 4.59 -6.55 6.36
C LYS A 50 5.93 -6.81 5.67
N THR A 51 6.18 -6.19 4.52
CA THR A 51 7.41 -6.41 3.74
C THR A 51 8.54 -5.47 4.16
N THR A 52 8.20 -4.30 4.71
CA THR A 52 9.17 -3.32 5.22
C THR A 52 9.86 -3.81 6.51
N TYR A 53 9.14 -4.49 7.41
CA TYR A 53 9.68 -4.90 8.71
C TYR A 53 10.19 -6.35 8.81
N GLN A 54 10.07 -7.17 7.75
CA GLN A 54 10.47 -8.60 7.76
C GLN A 54 12.01 -8.86 7.68
N GLY A 55 12.81 -8.08 8.41
CA GLY A 55 14.27 -8.18 8.36
C GLY A 55 15.05 -7.61 9.54
N GLY A 56 14.43 -7.38 10.70
CA GLY A 56 15.13 -6.86 11.87
C GLY A 56 15.17 -5.32 11.95
N ALA A 57 14.18 -4.64 11.36
CA ALA A 57 13.95 -3.21 11.61
C ALA A 57 13.11 -3.00 12.89
N GLU A 58 13.25 -3.89 13.87
CA GLU A 58 12.72 -3.74 15.22
C GLU A 58 13.64 -2.81 16.07
N ASP A 59 14.84 -2.48 15.56
CA ASP A 59 15.93 -1.85 16.33
C ASP A 59 16.37 -0.47 15.82
N ARG A 60 15.48 0.39 15.30
CA ARG A 60 15.91 1.74 14.89
C ARG A 60 14.94 2.82 15.36
N GLU A 61 15.51 3.81 16.05
CA GLU A 61 14.84 5.01 16.54
C GLU A 61 13.87 5.59 15.52
N GLU A 62 12.70 6.01 16.03
CA GLU A 62 11.65 6.67 15.27
C GLU A 62 12.22 7.78 14.38
N GLY A 63 12.16 7.60 13.05
CA GLY A 63 12.32 8.71 12.11
C GLY A 63 13.16 8.48 10.85
N GLN A 64 13.93 7.38 10.72
CA GLN A 64 14.72 7.14 9.51
C GLN A 64 14.32 5.86 8.77
N TYR A 65 13.47 6.00 7.75
CA TYR A 65 13.21 4.94 6.77
C TYR A 65 14.48 4.65 5.96
N GLN A 66 14.99 3.42 6.03
CA GLN A 66 16.04 2.91 5.15
C GLN A 66 15.48 1.74 4.35
N SER A 67 15.64 1.76 3.02
CA SER A 67 15.17 0.69 2.15
C SER A 67 16.01 -0.58 2.35
N SER A 68 15.35 -1.65 2.79
CA SER A 68 15.89 -3.00 2.90
C SER A 68 15.98 -3.73 1.55
N GLY A 69 15.35 -3.18 0.50
CA GLY A 69 15.22 -3.81 -0.82
C GLY A 69 14.24 -5.00 -0.81
N ARG A 70 13.46 -5.17 0.27
CA ARG A 70 12.44 -6.21 0.44
C ARG A 70 11.02 -5.69 0.31
N GLU A 71 10.87 -4.39 0.15
CA GLU A 71 9.58 -3.72 0.14
C GLU A 71 8.77 -4.08 -1.10
N SER A 72 7.48 -4.31 -0.88
CA SER A 72 6.47 -4.37 -1.93
C SER A 72 5.48 -3.23 -1.75
N TYR A 73 4.86 -2.78 -2.83
CA TYR A 73 3.76 -1.83 -2.78
C TYR A 73 2.55 -2.44 -2.07
N CYS A 74 1.87 -1.60 -1.28
CA CYS A 74 0.72 -2.01 -0.50
C CYS A 74 -0.52 -2.18 -1.38
N MET A 75 -1.04 -3.41 -1.47
CA MET A 75 -2.30 -3.67 -2.17
C MET A 75 -3.48 -2.85 -1.61
N GLY A 76 -3.53 -2.60 -0.29
CA GLY A 76 -4.58 -1.77 0.30
C GLY A 76 -4.56 -0.33 -0.22
N ALA A 77 -3.38 0.26 -0.39
CA ALA A 77 -3.23 1.60 -0.95
C ALA A 77 -3.55 1.64 -2.44
N MET A 78 -3.04 0.68 -3.22
CA MET A 78 -3.36 0.56 -4.65
C MET A 78 -4.87 0.40 -4.89
N ALA A 79 -5.52 -0.45 -4.10
CA ALA A 79 -6.97 -0.67 -4.19
C ALA A 79 -7.78 0.57 -3.73
N TRP A 80 -7.29 1.32 -2.74
CA TRP A 80 -7.93 2.58 -2.36
C TRP A 80 -7.85 3.63 -3.46
N LEU A 81 -6.68 3.78 -4.10
CA LEU A 81 -6.52 4.67 -5.26
C LEU A 81 -7.39 4.22 -6.45
N TYR A 82 -7.51 2.91 -6.66
CA TYR A 82 -8.41 2.33 -7.66
C TYR A 82 -9.87 2.69 -7.39
N ALA A 83 -10.35 2.48 -6.15
CA ALA A 83 -11.72 2.80 -5.75
C ALA A 83 -12.06 4.29 -5.91
N ASN A 84 -11.05 5.17 -5.83
CA ASN A 84 -11.21 6.62 -5.96
C ASN A 84 -10.87 7.15 -7.36
N ASN A 85 -10.66 6.28 -8.37
CA ASN A 85 -10.29 6.67 -9.74
C ASN A 85 -9.00 7.52 -9.84
N GLN A 86 -8.06 7.35 -8.93
CA GLN A 86 -6.82 8.12 -8.84
C GLN A 86 -5.58 7.23 -8.81
N LEU A 87 -5.49 6.26 -9.73
CA LEU A 87 -4.33 5.37 -9.81
C LEU A 87 -3.02 6.15 -10.03
N ASN A 88 -2.10 6.01 -9.08
CA ASN A 88 -0.75 6.56 -9.20
C ASN A 88 0.05 5.88 -10.34
N LEU A 89 1.18 6.46 -10.71
CA LEU A 89 2.03 5.98 -11.81
C LEU A 89 2.43 4.52 -11.64
N THR A 90 2.85 4.14 -10.43
CA THR A 90 3.32 2.78 -10.16
C THR A 90 2.22 1.73 -10.29
N THR A 91 0.99 2.04 -9.88
CA THR A 91 -0.14 1.11 -10.04
C THR A 91 -0.52 0.95 -11.51
N ARG A 92 -0.52 2.05 -12.29
CA ARG A 92 -0.75 1.99 -13.74
C ARG A 92 0.32 1.17 -14.46
N LEU A 93 1.59 1.33 -14.10
CA LEU A 93 2.68 0.49 -14.61
C LEU A 93 2.52 -0.97 -14.20
N GLY A 94 2.09 -1.23 -12.96
CA GLY A 94 1.80 -2.57 -12.46
C GLY A 94 0.74 -3.28 -13.32
N LEU A 95 -0.35 -2.58 -13.65
CA LEU A 95 -1.40 -3.07 -14.54
C LEU A 95 -0.88 -3.31 -15.96
N LEU A 96 -0.21 -2.31 -16.55
CA LEU A 96 0.31 -2.39 -17.93
C LEU A 96 1.29 -3.55 -18.12
N LEU A 97 2.12 -3.83 -17.11
CA LEU A 97 3.13 -4.88 -17.14
C LEU A 97 2.60 -6.24 -16.68
N GLY A 98 1.30 -6.36 -16.35
CA GLY A 98 0.69 -7.60 -15.85
C GLY A 98 1.17 -8.02 -14.46
N ASN A 99 1.76 -7.10 -13.69
CA ASN A 99 2.19 -7.33 -12.31
C ASN A 99 1.09 -7.07 -11.28
N VAL A 100 0.00 -6.42 -11.68
CA VAL A 100 -1.25 -6.25 -10.92
C VAL A 100 -2.38 -6.52 -11.90
N ALA A 101 -3.45 -7.16 -11.45
CA ALA A 101 -4.65 -7.36 -12.25
C ALA A 101 -5.85 -6.61 -11.64
N ILE A 102 -6.81 -6.23 -12.48
CA ILE A 102 -7.98 -5.45 -12.07
C ILE A 102 -8.85 -6.24 -11.09
N ASP A 103 -8.99 -7.54 -11.29
CA ASP A 103 -9.70 -8.45 -10.39
C ASP A 103 -9.06 -8.47 -8.97
N GLU A 104 -7.73 -8.42 -8.88
CA GLU A 104 -7.02 -8.32 -7.60
C GLU A 104 -7.39 -7.02 -6.87
N LEU A 105 -7.49 -5.89 -7.59
CA LEU A 105 -7.90 -4.60 -7.04
C LEU A 105 -9.39 -4.63 -6.62
N GLU A 106 -10.28 -5.16 -7.46
CA GLU A 106 -11.71 -5.30 -7.15
C GLU A 106 -11.99 -6.21 -5.95
N VAL A 107 -11.22 -7.27 -5.77
CA VAL A 107 -11.31 -8.11 -4.57
C VAL A 107 -10.80 -7.35 -3.35
N ALA A 108 -9.72 -6.57 -3.49
CA ALA A 108 -9.15 -5.80 -2.40
C ALA A 108 -10.07 -4.65 -1.94
N THR A 109 -10.79 -3.96 -2.84
CA THR A 109 -11.72 -2.87 -2.47
C THR A 109 -12.83 -3.33 -1.53
N LYS A 110 -13.24 -4.61 -1.62
CA LYS A 110 -14.30 -5.20 -0.77
C LYS A 110 -13.93 -5.32 0.71
N VAL A 111 -12.64 -5.23 1.06
CA VAL A 111 -12.16 -5.46 2.44
C VAL A 111 -11.47 -4.24 3.05
N ILE A 112 -11.43 -3.11 2.33
CA ILE A 112 -10.78 -1.88 2.78
C ILE A 112 -11.76 -0.73 2.94
N ASN A 113 -11.40 0.27 3.74
CA ASN A 113 -12.09 1.54 3.81
C ASN A 113 -11.78 2.33 2.52
N THR A 114 -12.78 2.48 1.65
CA THR A 114 -12.66 3.19 0.36
C THR A 114 -12.94 4.69 0.45
N THR A 115 -13.36 5.20 1.61
CA THR A 115 -13.75 6.59 1.82
C THR A 115 -12.57 7.53 1.57
N ALA A 116 -12.82 8.61 0.82
CA ALA A 116 -11.87 9.70 0.64
C ALA A 116 -11.75 10.54 1.93
N PRO A 117 -10.55 11.07 2.25
CA PRO A 117 -10.33 11.94 3.41
C PRO A 117 -10.94 13.33 3.24
#